data_AF-A0A1Y4KAA6-F1
#
_entry.id   AF-A0A1Y4KAA6-F1
#
_cell.length_a   1.000
_cell.length_b   1.000
_cell.length_c   1.000
_cell.angle_alpha   90.00
_cell.angle_beta   90.00
_cell.angle_gamma   90.00
#
_symmetry.space_group_name_H-M   'P 1'
#
loop_
_entity.id
_entity.type
_entity.pdbx_description
1 polymer ?
#
loop_
_entity_poly.entity_id
_entity_poly.type
_entity_poly.pdbx_seq_one_letter_code
_entity_poly.pdbx_strand_id
1 'polypeptide(L)'
;MKSENKSMRGYVAVLVVFALVVVGIFGYRGYIHYRETHPVWPDMAEVWEDMKDVPEDATVQQLDEMGYRDITQIQQEEIEEISKFFDSTQETGKRVLILAKDTVEYGPMLLVFQRNLTEKLVALDPVVVRDGGVVDGGRKYDLKCETVEEDGVTQVWLRWHRIWSDEPEQEDCLLYSYRSAQ
;
A
#
# COMPACT_ATOMS: atom_id res chain seq x y z
N MET A 1 -58.28 8.84 -34.90
CA MET A 1 -57.02 9.27 -34.23
C MET A 1 -56.49 8.11 -33.39
N LYS A 2 -55.53 7.33 -33.92
CA LYS A 2 -54.92 6.20 -33.19
C LYS A 2 -53.56 5.85 -33.81
N SER A 3 -52.63 6.81 -33.86
CA SER A 3 -51.26 6.54 -34.35
C SER A 3 -50.14 7.22 -33.55
N GLU A 4 -50.42 8.21 -32.69
CA GLU A 4 -49.37 8.92 -31.94
C GLU A 4 -48.73 8.08 -30.81
N ASN A 5 -49.45 7.14 -30.22
CA ASN A 5 -48.95 6.40 -29.04
C ASN A 5 -47.85 5.36 -29.34
N LYS A 6 -47.68 4.93 -30.60
CA LYS A 6 -46.60 3.98 -30.96
C LYS A 6 -45.24 4.67 -31.05
N SER A 7 -45.21 5.88 -31.62
CA SER A 7 -43.99 6.68 -31.75
C SER A 7 -43.47 7.09 -30.38
N MET A 8 -44.36 7.59 -29.52
CA MET A 8 -44.03 8.03 -28.16
C MET A 8 -43.47 6.90 -27.28
N ARG A 9 -43.98 5.66 -27.43
CA ARG A 9 -43.40 4.48 -26.76
C ARG A 9 -41.97 4.16 -27.22
N GLY A 10 -41.66 4.35 -28.50
CA GLY A 10 -40.31 4.18 -29.03
C GLY A 10 -39.33 5.21 -28.45
N TYR A 11 -39.73 6.48 -28.41
CA TYR A 11 -38.92 7.55 -27.80
C TYR A 11 -38.68 7.32 -26.30
N VAL A 12 -39.71 6.92 -25.56
CA VAL A 12 -39.57 6.58 -24.14
C VAL A 12 -38.62 5.39 -23.94
N ALA A 13 -38.72 4.35 -24.77
CA ALA A 13 -37.80 3.22 -24.70
C ALA A 13 -36.33 3.63 -24.94
N VAL A 14 -36.08 4.48 -25.94
CA VAL A 14 -34.73 5.00 -26.21
C VAL A 14 -34.20 5.86 -25.05
N LEU A 15 -35.04 6.72 -24.45
CA LEU A 15 -34.66 7.52 -23.29
C LEU A 15 -34.35 6.66 -22.06
N VAL A 16 -35.13 5.61 -21.80
CA VAL A 16 -34.87 4.68 -20.70
C VAL A 16 -33.56 3.94 -20.91
N VAL A 17 -33.30 3.44 -22.12
CA VAL A 17 -32.02 2.79 -22.45
C VAL A 17 -30.85 3.77 -22.30
N PHE A 18 -31.00 5.01 -22.77
CA PHE A 18 -29.98 6.04 -22.63
C PHE A 18 -29.72 6.37 -21.15
N ALA A 19 -30.76 6.54 -20.35
CA ALA A 19 -30.64 6.78 -18.91
C ALA A 19 -29.94 5.61 -18.20
N LEU A 20 -30.28 4.36 -18.54
CA LEU A 20 -29.63 3.17 -17.98
C LEU A 20 -28.16 3.08 -18.38
N VAL A 21 -27.80 3.41 -19.62
CA VAL A 21 -26.41 3.45 -20.08
C VAL A 21 -25.62 4.54 -19.35
N VAL A 22 -26.19 5.75 -19.22
CA VAL A 22 -25.56 6.85 -18.51
C VAL A 22 -25.36 6.50 -17.03
N VAL A 23 -26.41 6.03 -16.34
CA VAL A 23 -26.31 5.59 -14.94
C VAL A 23 -25.33 4.43 -14.80
N GLY A 24 -25.30 3.49 -15.74
CA GLY A 24 -24.33 2.39 -15.76
C GLY A 24 -22.89 2.88 -15.87
N ILE A 25 -22.60 3.81 -16.79
CA ILE A 25 -21.25 4.36 -16.99
C ILE A 25 -20.82 5.22 -15.80
N PHE A 26 -21.67 6.16 -15.34
CA PHE A 26 -21.34 7.04 -14.22
C PHE A 26 -21.31 6.29 -12.89
N GLY A 27 -22.22 5.34 -12.68
CA GLY A 27 -22.22 4.46 -11.52
C GLY A 27 -21.00 3.55 -11.49
N TYR A 28 -20.62 2.96 -12.63
CA TYR A 28 -19.41 2.14 -12.72
C TYR A 28 -18.15 2.99 -12.49
N ARG A 29 -18.04 4.17 -13.11
CA ARG A 29 -16.92 5.09 -12.86
C ARG A 29 -16.87 5.55 -11.40
N GLY A 30 -18.01 5.87 -10.81
CA GLY A 30 -18.11 6.23 -9.40
C GLY A 30 -17.70 5.08 -8.48
N TYR A 31 -18.06 3.84 -8.81
CA TYR A 31 -17.66 2.65 -8.06
C TYR A 31 -16.16 2.35 -8.18
N ILE A 32 -15.59 2.42 -9.38
CA ILE A 32 -14.15 2.27 -9.59
C ILE A 32 -13.39 3.35 -8.81
N HIS A 33 -13.84 4.60 -8.92
CA HIS A 33 -13.26 5.72 -8.19
C HIS A 33 -13.39 5.56 -6.67
N TYR A 34 -14.53 5.04 -6.18
CA TYR A 34 -14.73 4.76 -4.76
C TYR A 34 -13.79 3.67 -4.25
N ARG A 35 -13.60 2.58 -5.01
CA ARG A 35 -12.65 1.52 -4.64
C ARG A 35 -11.20 2.00 -4.63
N GLU A 36 -10.79 2.72 -5.67
CA GLU A 36 -9.43 3.27 -5.75
C GLU A 36 -9.14 4.23 -4.57
N THR A 37 -10.16 4.88 -4.01
CA THR A 37 -10.03 5.81 -2.88
C THR A 37 -10.25 5.17 -1.51
N HIS A 38 -10.77 3.96 -1.45
CA HIS A 38 -11.05 3.22 -0.21
C HIS A 38 -10.59 1.76 -0.37
N PRO A 39 -9.27 1.54 -0.55
CA PRO A 39 -8.72 0.19 -0.60
C PRO A 39 -9.09 -0.59 0.66
N VAL A 40 -9.58 -1.80 0.46
CA VAL A 40 -9.85 -2.72 1.58
C VAL A 40 -8.54 -3.37 1.99
N TRP A 41 -8.10 -3.09 3.21
CA TRP A 41 -6.86 -3.60 3.78
C TRP A 41 -7.10 -4.88 4.58
N PRO A 42 -6.09 -5.78 4.68
CA PRO A 42 -6.13 -6.90 5.63
C PRO A 42 -6.42 -6.45 7.07
N ASP A 43 -7.08 -7.32 7.85
CA ASP A 43 -7.22 -7.08 9.28
C ASP A 43 -5.84 -7.20 9.95
N MET A 44 -5.52 -6.23 10.80
CA MET A 44 -4.25 -6.14 11.49
C MET A 44 -4.30 -6.65 12.92
N ALA A 45 -5.45 -7.14 13.40
CA ALA A 45 -5.60 -7.61 14.78
C ALA A 45 -4.53 -8.65 15.16
N GLU A 46 -4.28 -9.64 14.30
CA GLU A 46 -3.25 -10.67 14.55
C GLU A 46 -1.84 -10.07 14.58
N VAL A 47 -1.54 -9.14 13.67
CA VAL A 47 -0.23 -8.46 13.61
C VAL A 47 0.01 -7.61 14.87
N TRP A 48 -1.04 -6.93 15.35
CA TRP A 48 -0.97 -6.16 16.58
C TRP A 48 -0.81 -7.04 17.82
N GLU A 49 -1.43 -8.23 17.86
CA GLU A 49 -1.19 -9.21 18.93
C GLU A 49 0.27 -9.68 18.92
N ASP A 50 0.82 -10.03 17.75
CA ASP A 50 2.23 -10.46 17.61
C ASP A 50 3.21 -9.38 18.09
N MET A 51 2.86 -8.10 17.93
CA MET A 51 3.70 -6.98 18.35
C MET A 51 3.62 -6.67 19.85
N LYS A 52 2.63 -7.19 20.60
CA LYS A 52 2.54 -6.93 22.05
C LYS A 52 3.71 -7.48 22.84
N ASP A 53 4.36 -8.51 22.32
CA ASP A 53 5.50 -9.16 22.95
C ASP A 53 6.83 -8.43 22.65
N VAL A 54 6.81 -7.37 21.84
CA VAL A 54 7.99 -6.53 21.59
C VAL A 54 8.35 -5.76 22.86
N PRO A 55 9.58 -5.91 23.39
CA PRO A 55 10.02 -5.16 24.56
C PRO A 55 9.94 -3.65 24.33
N GLU A 56 9.52 -2.91 25.35
CA GLU A 56 9.32 -1.45 25.28
C GLU A 56 10.62 -0.68 25.00
N ASP A 57 11.76 -1.28 25.33
CA ASP A 57 13.12 -0.76 25.15
C ASP A 57 13.91 -1.54 24.07
N ALA A 58 13.22 -2.28 23.20
CA ALA A 58 13.87 -3.11 22.18
C ALA A 58 14.69 -2.25 21.22
N THR A 59 15.98 -2.55 21.17
CA THR A 59 16.91 -2.02 20.15
C THR A 59 16.64 -2.67 18.80
N VAL A 60 17.07 -2.03 17.70
CA VAL A 60 16.91 -2.59 16.35
C VAL A 60 17.60 -3.96 16.19
N GLN A 61 18.71 -4.21 16.89
CA GLN A 61 19.34 -5.53 16.92
C GLN A 61 18.44 -6.59 17.56
N GLN A 62 17.78 -6.26 18.68
CA GLN A 62 16.83 -7.17 19.31
C GLN A 62 15.59 -7.39 18.43
N LEU A 63 15.13 -6.37 17.70
CA LEU A 63 14.05 -6.51 16.73
C LEU A 63 14.46 -7.49 15.60
N ASP A 64 15.70 -7.40 15.10
CA ASP A 64 16.22 -8.34 14.09
C ASP A 64 16.31 -9.78 14.64
N GLU A 65 16.75 -9.95 15.89
CA GLU A 65 16.77 -11.25 16.58
C GLU A 65 15.35 -11.84 16.78
N MET A 66 14.34 -10.98 16.95
CA MET A 66 12.92 -11.36 17.00
C MET A 66 12.33 -11.66 15.61
N GLY A 67 13.09 -11.42 14.54
CA GLY A 67 12.69 -11.67 13.15
C GLY A 67 12.21 -10.44 12.37
N TYR A 68 12.20 -9.25 12.97
CA TYR A 68 11.91 -7.99 12.30
C TYR A 68 13.18 -7.44 11.67
N ARG A 69 13.41 -7.76 10.39
CA ARG A 69 14.66 -7.48 9.69
C ARG A 69 15.03 -6.00 9.66
N ASP A 70 16.27 -5.68 10.05
CA ASP A 70 16.80 -4.32 9.93
C ASP A 70 17.01 -3.93 8.46
N ILE A 71 16.23 -2.94 8.00
CA ILE A 71 16.25 -2.46 6.62
C ILE A 71 17.58 -1.82 6.21
N THR A 72 18.39 -1.39 7.17
CA THR A 72 19.68 -0.75 6.91
C THR A 72 20.83 -1.74 6.71
N GLN A 73 20.64 -3.01 7.07
CA GLN A 73 21.67 -4.07 7.02
C GLN A 73 21.24 -5.30 6.23
N ILE A 74 20.21 -5.18 5.38
CA ILE A 74 19.64 -6.32 4.63
C ILE A 74 20.69 -6.98 3.73
N GLN A 75 20.78 -8.32 3.79
CA GLN A 75 21.62 -9.12 2.91
C GLN A 75 20.99 -9.30 1.51
N GLN A 76 21.79 -9.64 0.50
CA GLN A 76 21.31 -9.72 -0.89
C GLN A 76 20.21 -10.78 -1.08
N GLU A 77 20.28 -11.90 -0.37
CA GLU A 77 19.29 -12.97 -0.41
C GLU A 77 17.93 -12.52 0.17
N GLU A 78 17.96 -11.64 1.17
CA GLU A 78 16.77 -11.11 1.83
C GLU A 78 16.12 -9.99 1.01
N ILE A 79 16.93 -9.24 0.26
CA ILE A 79 16.44 -8.26 -0.72
C ILE A 79 15.52 -8.92 -1.74
N GLU A 80 15.82 -10.14 -2.20
CA GLU A 80 14.94 -10.84 -3.15
C GLU A 80 13.54 -11.09 -2.57
N GLU A 81 13.44 -11.50 -1.31
CA GLU A 81 12.16 -11.76 -0.66
C GLU A 81 11.35 -10.47 -0.49
N ILE A 82 12.01 -9.41 -0.04
CA ILE A 82 11.39 -8.08 0.13
C ILE A 82 10.96 -7.54 -1.24
N SER A 83 11.80 -7.67 -2.26
CA SER A 83 11.50 -7.24 -3.63
C SER A 83 10.29 -7.99 -4.20
N LYS A 84 10.20 -9.31 -3.99
CA LYS A 84 9.03 -10.12 -4.37
C LYS A 84 7.76 -9.67 -3.66
N PHE A 85 7.86 -9.26 -2.39
CA PHE A 85 6.71 -8.71 -1.66
C PHE A 85 6.17 -7.45 -2.33
N PHE A 86 7.05 -6.52 -2.71
CA PHE A 86 6.64 -5.27 -3.37
C PHE A 86 6.31 -5.41 -4.86
N ASP A 87 6.73 -6.50 -5.51
CA ASP A 87 6.40 -6.78 -6.90
C ASP A 87 4.91 -7.11 -7.07
N SER A 88 4.16 -6.13 -7.59
CA SER A 88 2.73 -6.25 -7.87
C SER A 88 2.34 -7.34 -8.88
N THR A 89 3.31 -7.89 -9.61
CA THR A 89 3.10 -8.94 -10.63
C THR A 89 3.25 -10.35 -10.06
N GLN A 90 3.85 -10.50 -8.88
CA GLN A 90 4.07 -11.81 -8.25
C GLN A 90 3.08 -12.06 -7.13
N GLU A 91 2.38 -13.19 -7.17
CA GLU A 91 1.59 -13.68 -6.04
C GLU A 91 2.51 -14.40 -5.05
N THR A 92 2.87 -13.71 -3.96
CA THR A 92 3.73 -14.28 -2.91
C THR A 92 2.94 -14.98 -1.79
N GLY A 93 1.60 -14.88 -1.80
CA GLY A 93 0.72 -15.34 -0.72
C GLY A 93 0.83 -14.55 0.59
N LYS A 94 1.96 -13.85 0.82
CA LYS A 94 2.19 -12.97 1.96
C LYS A 94 1.46 -11.64 1.78
N ARG A 95 0.68 -11.26 2.78
CA ARG A 95 -0.10 -10.01 2.81
C ARG A 95 0.51 -8.92 3.70
N VAL A 96 1.41 -9.30 4.59
CA VAL A 96 2.07 -8.40 5.54
C VAL A 96 3.56 -8.65 5.51
N LEU A 97 4.34 -7.57 5.55
CA LEU A 97 5.79 -7.57 5.72
C LEU A 97 6.13 -6.56 6.81
N ILE A 98 6.97 -6.92 7.77
CA ILE A 98 7.36 -6.04 8.87
C ILE A 98 8.89 -5.93 8.85
N LEU A 99 9.40 -4.72 8.73
CA LEU A 99 10.82 -4.42 8.74
C LEU A 99 11.15 -3.52 9.92
N ALA A 100 12.33 -3.66 10.51
CA ALA A 100 12.83 -2.75 11.52
C ALA A 100 13.70 -1.66 10.88
N LYS A 101 13.73 -0.48 11.49
CA LYS A 101 14.62 0.61 11.12
C LYS A 101 14.96 1.43 12.35
N ASP A 102 16.22 1.83 12.49
CA ASP A 102 16.58 2.83 13.49
C ASP A 102 16.40 4.23 12.90
N THR A 103 15.80 5.13 13.67
CA THR A 103 15.56 6.51 13.26
C THR A 103 16.17 7.47 14.26
N VAL A 104 16.86 8.50 13.76
CA VAL A 104 17.51 9.50 14.63
C VAL A 104 16.51 10.24 15.51
N GLU A 105 15.30 10.47 14.98
CA GLU A 105 14.25 11.25 15.65
C GLU A 105 13.37 10.40 16.57
N TYR A 106 13.07 9.15 16.18
CA TYR A 106 12.10 8.33 16.89
C TYR A 106 12.68 7.11 17.61
N GLY A 107 13.92 6.73 17.31
CA GLY A 107 14.55 5.48 17.75
C GLY A 107 14.12 4.28 16.89
N PRO A 108 14.14 3.06 17.47
CA PRO A 108 13.69 1.84 16.81
C PRO A 108 12.24 1.92 16.35
N MET A 109 12.00 1.59 15.09
CA MET A 109 10.68 1.63 14.46
C MET A 109 10.43 0.35 13.67
N LEU A 110 9.21 -0.17 13.74
CA LEU A 110 8.68 -1.21 12.87
C LEU A 110 7.91 -0.56 11.71
N LEU A 111 8.29 -0.90 10.49
CA LEU A 111 7.64 -0.50 9.25
C LEU A 111 6.73 -1.64 8.82
N VAL A 112 5.43 -1.47 9.03
CA VAL A 112 4.42 -2.50 8.75
C VAL A 112 3.82 -2.27 7.38
N PHE A 113 4.19 -3.12 6.43
CA PHE A 113 3.71 -3.08 5.06
C PHE A 113 2.55 -4.05 4.88
N GLN A 114 1.43 -3.55 4.38
CA GLN A 114 0.27 -4.37 4.01
C GLN A 114 0.12 -4.36 2.49
N ARG A 115 -0.06 -5.53 1.88
CA ARG A 115 -0.24 -5.64 0.45
C ARG A 115 -1.71 -5.90 0.09
N ASN A 116 -2.26 -5.07 -0.79
CA ASN A 116 -3.53 -5.33 -1.45
C ASN A 116 -3.28 -5.89 -2.85
N LEU A 117 -3.44 -7.20 -3.00
CA LEU A 117 -3.25 -7.90 -4.29
C LEU A 117 -4.27 -7.48 -5.36
N THR A 118 -5.48 -7.10 -4.94
CA THR A 118 -6.57 -6.75 -5.86
C THR A 118 -6.30 -5.39 -6.51
N GLU A 119 -5.78 -4.45 -5.72
CA GLU A 119 -5.60 -3.06 -6.15
C GLU A 119 -4.14 -2.73 -6.46
N LYS A 120 -3.23 -3.70 -6.28
CA LYS A 120 -1.77 -3.56 -6.50
C LYS A 120 -1.18 -2.40 -5.72
N LEU A 121 -1.68 -2.20 -4.51
CA LEU A 121 -1.24 -1.17 -3.58
C LEU A 121 -0.51 -1.79 -2.39
N VAL A 122 0.37 -1.01 -1.79
CA VAL A 122 0.96 -1.31 -0.49
C VAL A 122 0.63 -0.19 0.47
N ALA A 123 0.15 -0.53 1.66
CA ALA A 123 0.05 0.42 2.75
C ALA A 123 1.25 0.31 3.67
N LEU A 124 1.71 1.43 4.22
CA LEU A 124 2.70 1.49 5.29
C LEU A 124 2.06 2.07 6.55
N ASP A 125 2.17 1.33 7.65
CA ASP A 125 1.89 1.80 9.00
C ASP A 125 3.23 1.85 9.77
N PRO A 126 3.79 3.05 10.03
CA PRO A 126 4.97 3.17 10.87
C PRO A 126 4.57 2.98 12.32
N VAL A 127 5.35 2.20 13.06
CA VAL A 127 5.06 1.83 14.42
C VAL A 127 6.31 2.04 15.25
N VAL A 128 6.23 2.87 16.29
CA VAL A 128 7.39 3.24 17.11
C VAL A 128 7.43 2.36 18.36
N VAL A 129 8.62 1.86 18.69
CA VAL A 129 8.85 1.15 19.95
C VAL A 129 9.37 2.16 20.97
N ARG A 130 8.58 2.44 22.02
CA ARG A 130 8.90 3.41 23.10
C ARG A 130 8.39 2.92 24.44
N ASP A 131 8.84 3.56 25.53
CA ASP A 131 8.35 3.33 26.90
C ASP A 131 6.81 3.18 26.93
N GLY A 132 6.31 2.00 27.32
CA GLY A 132 4.90 1.60 27.23
C GLY A 132 4.54 0.68 26.06
N GLY A 133 5.50 0.27 25.23
CA GLY A 133 5.37 -0.72 24.17
C GLY A 133 5.29 -0.14 22.77
N VAL A 134 4.46 -0.78 21.95
CA VAL A 134 4.34 -0.50 20.52
C VAL A 134 3.26 0.55 20.31
N VAL A 135 3.64 1.73 19.79
CA VAL A 135 2.72 2.86 19.58
C VAL A 135 2.57 3.13 18.09
N ASP A 136 1.33 3.34 17.64
CA ASP A 136 1.04 3.79 16.27
C ASP A 136 1.80 5.10 15.99
N GLY A 137 2.73 5.03 15.03
CA GLY A 137 3.60 6.13 14.64
C GLY A 137 2.90 7.18 13.77
N GLY A 138 1.63 6.97 13.41
CA GLY A 138 0.79 8.03 12.85
C GLY A 138 -0.07 7.60 11.67
N ARG A 139 0.13 8.22 10.50
CA ARG A 139 -0.79 8.06 9.36
C ARG A 139 -0.45 6.82 8.55
N LYS A 140 -1.47 6.04 8.22
CA LYS A 140 -1.41 5.02 7.17
C LYS A 140 -1.13 5.66 5.81
N TYR A 141 -0.16 5.14 5.09
CA TYR A 141 0.22 5.63 3.76
C TYR A 141 -0.14 4.62 2.68
N ASP A 142 -0.93 5.03 1.68
CA ASP A 142 -1.18 4.22 0.49
C ASP A 142 -0.12 4.54 -0.58
N LEU A 143 0.66 3.54 -0.98
CA LEU A 143 1.90 3.69 -1.72
C LEU A 143 1.93 2.84 -2.99
N LYS A 144 2.58 3.37 -4.02
CA LYS A 144 3.05 2.60 -5.18
C LYS A 144 4.54 2.35 -5.02
N CYS A 145 4.94 1.10 -5.18
CA CYS A 145 6.35 0.75 -5.21
C CYS A 145 6.92 0.98 -6.61
N GLU A 146 8.04 1.67 -6.70
CA GLU A 146 8.79 1.88 -7.93
C GLU A 146 10.23 1.45 -7.75
N THR A 147 10.76 0.75 -8.76
CA THR A 147 12.15 0.34 -8.79
C THR A 147 12.88 1.19 -9.81
N VAL A 148 13.91 1.89 -9.37
CA VAL A 148 14.76 2.75 -10.21
C VAL A 148 16.16 2.15 -10.23
N GLU A 149 16.75 2.02 -11.40
CA GLU A 149 18.13 1.53 -11.57
C GLU A 149 19.03 2.68 -12.02
N GLU A 150 20.02 3.03 -11.20
CA GLU A 150 20.94 4.13 -11.46
C GLU A 150 22.36 3.71 -11.06
N ASP A 151 23.32 3.83 -11.99
CA ASP A 151 24.74 3.48 -11.80
C ASP A 151 25.00 2.06 -11.21
N GLY A 152 24.16 1.08 -11.59
CA GLY A 152 24.25 -0.30 -11.11
C GLY A 152 23.75 -0.49 -9.67
N VAL A 153 23.12 0.53 -9.09
CA VAL A 153 22.39 0.48 -7.82
C VAL A 153 20.90 0.46 -8.14
N THR A 154 20.22 -0.56 -7.65
CA THR A 154 18.77 -0.65 -7.68
C THR A 154 18.22 0.01 -6.42
N GLN A 155 17.34 0.99 -6.60
CA GLN A 155 16.67 1.72 -5.54
C GLN A 155 15.18 1.38 -5.55
N VAL A 156 14.64 1.07 -4.38
CA VAL A 156 13.22 0.79 -4.21
C VAL A 156 12.59 1.99 -3.51
N TRP A 157 11.74 2.69 -4.26
CA TRP A 157 11.07 3.90 -3.83
C TRP A 157 9.62 3.59 -3.50
N LEU A 158 9.17 4.12 -2.37
CA LEU A 158 7.78 4.21 -2.00
C LEU A 158 7.26 5.58 -2.43
N ARG A 159 6.53 5.59 -3.54
CA ARG A 159 5.90 6.80 -4.05
C ARG A 159 4.49 6.92 -3.52
N TRP A 160 4.16 8.13 -3.10
CA TRP A 160 2.85 8.48 -2.60
C TRP A 160 1.78 8.27 -3.66
N HIS A 161 0.74 7.51 -3.34
CA HIS A 161 -0.43 7.39 -4.20
C HIS A 161 -1.57 8.27 -3.67
N ARG A 162 -1.60 9.54 -4.10
CA ARG A 162 -2.81 10.39 -4.00
C ARG A 162 -3.52 10.40 -5.35
N ILE A 163 -4.80 10.02 -5.36
CA ILE A 163 -5.64 10.10 -6.57
C ILE A 163 -6.20 11.53 -6.79
N TRP A 164 -6.07 12.45 -5.81
CA TRP A 164 -6.84 13.71 -5.74
C TRP A 164 -6.01 15.01 -5.66
N SER A 165 -4.69 14.98 -5.88
CA SER A 165 -3.92 16.23 -5.91
C SER A 165 -2.75 16.13 -6.88
N ASP A 166 -2.60 17.14 -7.73
CA ASP A 166 -1.42 17.37 -8.59
C ASP A 166 -0.25 17.97 -7.78
N GLU A 167 -0.43 18.28 -6.49
CA GLU A 167 0.61 18.83 -5.63
C GLU A 167 1.36 17.73 -4.85
N PRO A 168 2.69 17.59 -5.04
CA PRO A 168 3.51 16.73 -4.21
C PRO A 168 3.73 17.41 -2.86
N GLU A 169 2.92 17.07 -1.85
CA GLU A 169 3.12 17.61 -0.50
C GLU A 169 4.17 16.83 0.30
N GLN A 170 4.59 15.62 -0.10
CA GLN A 170 5.60 14.83 0.64
C GLN A 170 6.57 14.09 -0.28
N GLU A 171 7.82 14.05 0.18
CA GLU A 171 8.98 13.51 -0.52
C GLU A 171 8.84 12.00 -0.76
N ASP A 172 9.23 11.56 -1.96
CA ASP A 172 9.40 10.14 -2.27
C ASP A 172 10.28 9.49 -1.19
N CYS A 173 9.84 8.37 -0.62
CA CYS A 173 10.61 7.71 0.43
C CYS A 173 11.45 6.59 -0.19
N LEU A 174 12.77 6.73 -0.17
CA LEU A 174 13.67 5.62 -0.48
C LEU A 174 13.55 4.59 0.63
N LEU A 175 13.07 3.39 0.27
CA LEU A 175 12.86 2.30 1.22
C LEU A 175 14.18 1.56 1.48
N TYR A 176 14.84 1.09 0.42
CA TYR A 176 16.20 0.56 0.45
C TYR A 176 16.86 0.69 -0.92
N SER A 177 18.18 0.56 -0.94
CA SER A 177 18.96 0.47 -2.17
C SER A 177 19.97 -0.66 -2.07
N TYR A 178 20.26 -1.31 -3.18
CA TYR A 178 21.21 -2.41 -3.23
C TYR A 178 21.95 -2.42 -4.56
N ARG A 179 23.15 -3.02 -4.55
CA ARG A 179 23.92 -3.23 -5.77
C ARG A 179 23.69 -4.66 -6.23
N SER A 180 23.22 -4.84 -7.45
CA SER A 180 23.16 -6.17 -8.05
C SER A 180 24.58 -6.71 -8.19
N ALA A 181 24.88 -7.85 -7.57
CA ALA A 181 26.15 -8.53 -7.79
C ALA A 181 26.25 -8.91 -9.27
N GLN A 182 27.33 -8.47 -9.93
CA GLN A 182 27.70 -8.88 -11.29
C GLN A 182 28.13 -10.35 -11.32
#